data_AF-X5H1M6-F1
#
_entry.id   AF-X5H1M6-F1
#
_cell.length_a   1.000
_cell.length_b   1.000
_cell.length_c   1.000
_cell.angle_alpha   90.00
_cell.angle_beta   90.00
_cell.angle_gamma   90.00
#
_symmetry.space_group_name_H-M   'P 1'
#
loop_
_entity.id
_entity.type
_entity.pdbx_description
1 polymer ?
#
loop_
_entity_poly.entity_id
_entity_poly.type
_entity_poly.pdbx_seq_one_letter_code
_entity_poly.pdbx_strand_id
1 'polypeptide(L)'
;MFENDLNEVCIVDKRDLVQYCCTTQLEDPEDIVRSVDFLYSVKKKSIYVIDVIDQKYGKCWDYYFNGVERLWFLYNKASSNNKENFLSVYKASTLVSKCLNPCDFQKDALVIARAFANRSVKNVSFLDEECFPTIMLNKDDYFDKNFHPILDPIGFYQIVPDLFWLKYVIDLGVKVVQLRIKDEPIEKVEEKIKEGIHIANQNDVKLFVNDYWQLAIKYKAYGVHLGQEDLKDANFNEIFNAGLRLGVSTHCYHELAIAKCLRPSYIAFGPIFPTTLKNMDFMPQGVNLLNYWVRNLRSKIVAIGGINLLNVDSVIRTGVNGIAVISAVLNSKHPDNVTYEFIQKCKSICY
;
A
#
# COMPACT_ATOMS: atom_id res chain seq x y z
N MET A 1 8.71 -27.54 26.06
CA MET A 1 7.70 -27.63 24.99
C MET A 1 7.20 -26.21 24.72
N PHE A 2 7.83 -25.53 23.76
CA PHE A 2 7.27 -24.37 23.09
C PHE A 2 7.31 -24.75 21.62
N GLU A 3 6.14 -24.90 21.00
CA GLU A 3 5.99 -25.16 19.57
C GLU A 3 6.65 -24.03 18.77
N ASN A 4 7.84 -24.30 18.24
CA ASN A 4 8.66 -23.31 17.52
C ASN A 4 8.59 -23.48 16.00
N ASP A 5 7.60 -24.21 15.47
CA ASP A 5 7.61 -24.66 14.08
C ASP A 5 6.58 -24.00 13.15
N LEU A 6 5.70 -23.15 13.68
CA LEU A 6 4.58 -22.55 12.93
C LEU A 6 4.92 -21.27 12.13
N ASN A 7 6.16 -20.75 12.22
CA ASN A 7 6.51 -19.42 11.70
C ASN A 7 7.71 -19.35 10.74
N GLU A 8 8.22 -20.48 10.26
CA GLU A 8 9.31 -20.48 9.28
C GLU A 8 8.78 -20.68 7.86
N VAL A 9 8.94 -19.64 7.05
CA VAL A 9 8.83 -19.72 5.59
C VAL A 9 9.94 -20.66 5.08
N CYS A 10 9.58 -21.64 4.26
CA CYS A 10 10.53 -22.52 3.59
C CYS A 10 11.19 -21.75 2.44
N ILE A 11 12.43 -21.30 2.68
CA ILE A 11 13.22 -20.55 1.70
C ILE A 11 14.10 -21.51 0.90
N VAL A 12 13.87 -21.55 -0.41
CA VAL A 12 14.58 -22.43 -1.36
C VAL A 12 15.09 -21.62 -2.54
N ASP A 13 16.18 -22.04 -3.18
CA ASP A 13 16.60 -21.46 -4.47
C ASP A 13 16.05 -22.29 -5.65
N LYS A 14 16.29 -21.81 -6.88
CA LYS A 14 15.89 -22.51 -8.11
C LYS A 14 16.43 -23.95 -8.18
N ARG A 15 17.64 -24.22 -7.67
CA ARG A 15 18.27 -25.56 -7.71
C ARG A 15 17.61 -26.51 -6.72
N ASP A 16 17.33 -26.03 -5.51
CA ASP A 16 16.57 -26.79 -4.52
C ASP A 16 15.19 -27.17 -5.07
N LEU A 17 14.51 -26.24 -5.74
CA LEU A 17 13.18 -26.47 -6.29
C LEU A 17 13.19 -27.53 -7.40
N VAL A 18 14.18 -27.48 -8.30
CA VAL A 18 14.46 -28.52 -9.31
C VAL A 18 14.67 -29.88 -8.65
N GLN A 19 15.49 -29.93 -7.59
CA GLN A 19 15.79 -31.16 -6.87
C GLN A 19 14.56 -31.73 -6.14
N TYR A 20 13.77 -30.90 -5.47
CA TYR A 20 12.59 -31.34 -4.73
C TYR A 20 11.45 -31.83 -5.62
N CYS A 21 11.29 -31.22 -6.80
CA CYS A 21 10.17 -31.52 -7.69
C CYS A 21 10.52 -32.55 -8.78
N CYS A 22 11.77 -33.02 -8.83
CA CYS A 22 12.27 -33.93 -9.87
C CYS A 22 11.95 -33.43 -11.30
N THR A 23 11.95 -32.11 -11.50
CA THR A 23 11.71 -31.47 -12.80
C THR A 23 13.04 -31.14 -13.48
N THR A 24 13.08 -31.14 -14.81
CA THR A 24 14.31 -30.92 -15.57
C THR A 24 14.54 -29.46 -15.95
N GLN A 25 13.51 -28.60 -15.93
CA GLN A 25 13.60 -27.18 -16.27
C GLN A 25 12.50 -26.37 -15.54
N LEU A 26 12.88 -25.20 -15.02
CA LEU A 26 11.98 -24.15 -14.53
C LEU A 26 12.21 -22.96 -15.46
N GLU A 27 11.62 -23.00 -16.66
CA GLU A 27 11.87 -22.02 -17.71
C GLU A 27 10.77 -20.97 -17.82
N ASP A 28 9.53 -21.34 -17.46
CA ASP A 28 8.41 -20.42 -17.43
C ASP A 28 7.88 -20.18 -16.00
N PRO A 29 7.13 -19.08 -15.78
CA PRO A 29 6.50 -18.81 -14.49
C PRO A 29 5.53 -19.90 -14.00
N GLU A 30 4.91 -20.66 -14.90
CA GLU A 30 3.93 -21.68 -14.54
C GLU A 30 4.61 -22.93 -13.96
N ASP A 31 5.81 -23.26 -14.42
CA ASP A 31 6.68 -24.29 -13.83
C ASP A 31 7.01 -23.98 -12.38
N ILE A 32 7.31 -22.70 -12.09
CA ILE A 32 7.59 -22.22 -10.74
C ILE A 32 6.36 -22.40 -9.86
N VAL A 33 5.20 -21.93 -10.32
CA VAL A 33 3.93 -22.03 -9.59
C VAL A 33 3.61 -23.49 -9.28
N ARG A 34 3.65 -24.38 -10.28
CA ARG A 34 3.37 -25.82 -10.11
C ARG A 34 4.33 -26.49 -9.13
N SER A 35 5.61 -26.19 -9.24
CA SER A 35 6.66 -26.74 -8.36
C SER A 35 6.50 -26.27 -6.92
N VAL A 36 6.10 -25.01 -6.73
CA VAL A 36 5.83 -24.44 -5.41
C VAL A 36 4.56 -24.99 -4.79
N ASP A 37 3.49 -25.17 -5.58
CA ASP A 37 2.26 -25.83 -5.13
C ASP A 37 2.57 -27.27 -4.66
N PHE A 38 3.39 -28.01 -5.41
CA PHE A 38 3.87 -29.33 -5.00
C PHE A 38 4.67 -29.27 -3.69
N LEU A 39 5.66 -28.37 -3.59
CA LEU A 39 6.48 -28.24 -2.39
C LEU A 39 5.65 -27.84 -1.16
N TYR A 40 4.68 -26.95 -1.33
CA TYR A 40 3.72 -26.58 -0.29
C TYR A 40 2.88 -27.78 0.15
N SER A 41 2.44 -28.62 -0.79
CA SER A 41 1.65 -29.83 -0.49
C SER A 41 2.39 -30.80 0.44
N VAL A 42 3.72 -30.85 0.33
CA VAL A 42 4.61 -31.70 1.14
C VAL A 42 5.03 -31.03 2.44
N LYS A 43 5.50 -29.78 2.38
CA LYS A 43 6.07 -29.08 3.54
C LYS A 43 5.00 -28.53 4.49
N LYS A 44 3.81 -28.22 3.98
CA LYS A 44 2.71 -27.57 4.73
C LYS A 44 3.16 -26.28 5.45
N LYS A 45 4.06 -25.53 4.82
CA LYS A 45 4.59 -24.24 5.28
C LYS A 45 4.59 -23.27 4.09
N SER A 46 4.50 -21.97 4.36
CA SER A 46 4.70 -20.94 3.32
C SER A 46 6.02 -21.16 2.60
N ILE A 47 6.03 -21.03 1.28
CA ILE A 47 7.19 -21.24 0.43
C ILE A 47 7.66 -19.90 -0.12
N TYR A 48 8.97 -19.67 -0.11
CA TYR A 48 9.61 -18.53 -0.76
C TYR A 48 10.77 -19.03 -1.60
N VAL A 49 10.62 -18.92 -2.91
CA VAL A 49 11.65 -19.34 -3.87
C VAL A 49 12.42 -18.12 -4.31
N ILE A 50 13.73 -18.13 -4.10
CA ILE A 50 14.61 -17.04 -4.50
C ILE A 50 15.27 -17.27 -5.85
N ASP A 51 15.61 -16.17 -6.51
CA ASP A 51 16.42 -16.14 -7.74
C ASP A 51 15.84 -17.02 -8.86
N VAL A 52 14.52 -16.94 -9.03
CA VAL A 52 13.79 -17.62 -10.10
C VAL A 52 13.89 -16.75 -11.37
N ILE A 53 15.01 -16.88 -12.07
CA ILE A 53 15.36 -16.00 -13.19
C ILE A 53 14.36 -16.15 -14.35
N ASP A 54 13.72 -15.03 -14.71
CA ASP A 54 13.19 -14.76 -16.05
C ASP A 54 14.25 -13.98 -16.84
N GLN A 55 14.60 -14.43 -18.04
CA GLN A 55 15.69 -13.86 -18.85
C GLN A 55 15.35 -12.48 -19.45
N LYS A 56 14.15 -11.96 -19.21
CA LYS A 56 13.73 -10.64 -19.71
C LYS A 56 14.25 -9.49 -18.82
N TYR A 57 15.09 -8.62 -19.41
CA TYR A 57 15.45 -7.28 -18.92
C TYR A 57 16.37 -7.17 -17.68
N GLY A 58 17.14 -8.21 -17.32
CA GLY A 58 18.14 -8.09 -16.24
C GLY A 58 17.55 -7.95 -14.82
N LYS A 59 16.28 -8.30 -14.65
CA LYS A 59 15.59 -8.35 -13.36
C LYS A 59 15.56 -9.79 -12.82
N CYS A 60 15.55 -9.93 -11.50
CA CYS A 60 15.33 -11.18 -10.79
C CYS A 60 13.91 -11.22 -10.23
N TRP A 61 13.38 -12.44 -10.14
CA TRP A 61 12.08 -12.70 -9.54
C TRP A 61 12.26 -13.66 -8.36
N ASP A 62 11.67 -13.32 -7.22
CA ASP A 62 11.32 -14.32 -6.20
C ASP A 62 9.82 -14.60 -6.26
N TYR A 63 9.42 -15.75 -5.74
CA TYR A 63 8.03 -16.16 -5.68
C TYR A 63 7.65 -16.63 -4.27
N TYR A 64 6.55 -16.10 -3.76
CA TYR A 64 5.99 -16.45 -2.46
C TYR A 64 4.63 -17.13 -2.62
N PHE A 65 4.38 -18.15 -1.80
CA PHE A 65 3.07 -18.77 -1.66
C PHE A 65 2.83 -19.26 -0.23
N ASN A 66 1.68 -18.92 0.36
CA ASN A 66 1.31 -19.38 1.72
C ASN A 66 0.13 -20.36 1.77
N GLY A 67 -0.37 -20.81 0.62
CA GLY A 67 -1.61 -21.58 0.51
C GLY A 67 -2.81 -20.77 0.01
N VAL A 68 -2.75 -19.45 0.17
CA VAL A 68 -3.83 -18.52 -0.21
C VAL A 68 -3.30 -17.46 -1.18
N GLU A 69 -2.32 -16.69 -0.75
CA GLU A 69 -1.77 -15.56 -1.49
C GLU A 69 -0.54 -15.98 -2.29
N ARG A 70 -0.40 -15.40 -3.48
CA ARG A 70 0.74 -15.54 -4.38
C ARG A 70 1.34 -14.16 -4.61
N LEU A 71 2.65 -14.03 -4.48
CA LEU A 71 3.34 -12.76 -4.68
C LEU A 71 4.61 -12.97 -5.48
N TRP A 72 4.83 -12.08 -6.44
CA TRP A 72 6.08 -12.00 -7.19
C TRP A 72 6.89 -10.81 -6.70
N PHE A 73 8.17 -11.03 -6.40
CA PHE A 73 9.09 -9.99 -5.95
C PHE A 73 10.09 -9.71 -7.06
N LEU A 74 10.02 -8.52 -7.63
CA LEU A 74 10.88 -8.08 -8.71
C LEU A 74 11.97 -7.14 -8.20
N TYR A 75 13.23 -7.42 -8.54
CA TYR A 75 14.39 -6.62 -8.15
C TYR A 75 15.51 -6.69 -9.19
N ASN A 76 16.52 -5.83 -9.09
CA ASN A 76 17.64 -5.81 -10.02
C ASN A 76 18.62 -6.95 -9.70
N LYS A 77 19.09 -7.66 -10.73
CA LYS A 77 20.03 -8.77 -10.57
C LYS A 77 21.39 -8.31 -10.03
N ALA A 78 21.89 -9.03 -9.02
CA ALA A 78 23.24 -8.89 -8.50
C ALA A 78 24.19 -9.95 -9.12
N SER A 79 25.50 -9.70 -9.07
CA SER A 79 26.54 -10.62 -9.57
C SER A 79 26.82 -11.83 -8.66
N SER A 80 26.19 -11.95 -7.49
CA SER A 80 26.48 -13.03 -6.53
C SER A 80 25.21 -13.75 -6.06
N ASN A 81 25.24 -15.08 -6.05
CA ASN A 81 24.18 -15.93 -5.50
C ASN A 81 24.44 -16.16 -4.01
N ASN A 82 23.68 -15.50 -3.13
CA ASN A 82 23.97 -15.49 -1.70
C ASN A 82 22.72 -15.80 -0.87
N LYS A 83 22.09 -16.96 -1.15
CA LYS A 83 20.96 -17.53 -0.38
C LYS A 83 21.20 -17.44 1.13
N GLU A 84 22.42 -17.75 1.57
CA GLU A 84 22.82 -17.70 2.97
C GLU A 84 22.78 -16.28 3.54
N ASN A 85 23.22 -15.29 2.78
CA ASN A 85 23.11 -13.89 3.17
C ASN A 85 21.65 -13.42 3.22
N PHE A 86 20.81 -13.80 2.25
CA PHE A 86 19.38 -13.49 2.35
C PHE A 86 18.76 -14.13 3.59
N LEU A 87 19.07 -15.40 3.87
CA LEU A 87 18.54 -16.12 5.02
C LEU A 87 18.99 -15.51 6.36
N SER A 88 20.24 -15.06 6.47
CA SER A 88 20.75 -14.41 7.68
C SER A 88 20.03 -13.09 7.94
N VAL A 89 19.83 -12.28 6.90
CA VAL A 89 19.09 -11.01 6.97
C VAL A 89 17.61 -11.25 7.26
N TYR A 90 17.00 -12.27 6.65
CA TYR A 90 15.60 -12.65 6.88
C TYR A 90 15.34 -13.02 8.34
N LYS A 91 16.23 -13.81 8.97
CA LYS A 91 16.13 -14.16 10.38
C LYS A 91 16.12 -12.91 11.28
N ALA A 92 17.01 -11.94 11.01
CA ALA A 92 17.06 -10.68 11.74
C ALA A 92 15.79 -9.83 11.48
N SER A 93 15.36 -9.73 10.23
CA SER A 93 14.20 -8.94 9.80
C SER A 93 12.89 -9.49 10.37
N THR A 94 12.80 -10.81 10.55
CA THR A 94 11.63 -11.47 11.16
C THR A 94 11.40 -10.98 12.58
N LEU A 95 12.45 -10.87 13.40
CA LEU A 95 12.32 -10.38 14.77
C LEU A 95 11.86 -8.92 14.81
N VAL A 96 12.48 -8.07 13.99
CA VAL A 96 12.10 -6.66 13.89
C VAL A 96 10.66 -6.50 13.43
N SER A 97 10.25 -7.23 12.39
CA SER A 97 8.89 -7.15 11.83
C SER A 97 7.85 -7.61 12.84
N LYS A 98 8.12 -8.67 13.62
CA LYS A 98 7.22 -9.11 14.70
C LYS A 98 7.00 -8.03 15.75
N CYS A 99 8.00 -7.20 16.03
CA CYS A 99 7.88 -6.08 16.97
C CYS A 99 7.15 -4.87 16.38
N LEU A 100 7.19 -4.67 15.06
CA LEU A 100 6.58 -3.52 14.39
C LEU A 100 5.14 -3.78 13.94
N ASN A 101 4.85 -4.99 13.45
CA ASN A 101 3.57 -5.35 12.86
C ASN A 101 3.29 -6.86 13.09
N PRO A 102 2.51 -7.23 14.11
CA PRO A 102 2.30 -8.64 14.46
C PRO A 102 1.46 -9.41 13.43
N CYS A 103 0.70 -8.74 12.56
CA CYS A 103 -0.28 -9.40 11.70
C CYS A 103 0.27 -9.76 10.32
N ASP A 104 1.16 -8.95 9.75
CA ASP A 104 1.80 -9.24 8.46
C ASP A 104 3.34 -9.38 8.56
N PHE A 105 3.87 -9.69 9.75
CA PHE A 105 5.32 -9.69 9.99
C PHE A 105 6.10 -10.58 9.02
N GLN A 106 5.54 -11.70 8.53
CA GLN A 106 6.26 -12.60 7.62
C GLN A 106 6.51 -11.93 6.26
N LYS A 107 5.48 -11.31 5.68
CA LYS A 107 5.59 -10.61 4.39
C LYS A 107 6.46 -9.36 4.55
N ASP A 108 6.30 -8.62 5.64
CA ASP A 108 7.18 -7.49 5.98
C ASP A 108 8.64 -7.93 6.13
N ALA A 109 8.90 -9.06 6.79
CA ALA A 109 10.25 -9.59 6.96
C ALA A 109 10.89 -9.97 5.63
N LEU A 110 10.13 -10.55 4.70
CA LEU A 110 10.61 -10.84 3.34
C LEU A 110 10.95 -9.55 2.58
N VAL A 111 10.07 -8.55 2.63
CA VAL A 111 10.28 -7.23 1.99
C VAL A 111 11.53 -6.56 2.54
N ILE A 112 11.65 -6.48 3.87
CA ILE A 112 12.77 -5.85 4.57
C ILE A 112 14.06 -6.61 4.28
N ALA A 113 14.04 -7.94 4.34
CA ALA A 113 15.21 -8.76 4.05
C ALA A 113 15.70 -8.55 2.63
N ARG A 114 14.78 -8.50 1.66
CA ARG A 114 15.12 -8.22 0.27
C ARG A 114 15.65 -6.80 0.11
N ALA A 115 15.07 -5.82 0.80
CA ALA A 115 15.54 -4.44 0.77
C ALA A 115 16.98 -4.32 1.28
N PHE A 116 17.32 -4.97 2.40
CA PHE A 116 18.68 -5.02 2.92
C PHE A 116 19.64 -5.78 2.02
N ALA A 117 19.23 -6.90 1.43
CA ALA A 117 20.04 -7.62 0.46
C ALA A 117 20.35 -6.74 -0.77
N ASN A 118 19.36 -6.04 -1.29
CA ASN A 118 19.51 -5.10 -2.41
C ASN A 118 20.42 -3.91 -2.04
N ARG A 119 20.30 -3.38 -0.81
CA ARG A 119 21.17 -2.32 -0.29
C ARG A 119 22.64 -2.74 -0.30
N SER A 120 22.94 -3.95 0.17
CA SER A 120 24.31 -4.49 0.19
C SER A 120 24.89 -4.60 -1.21
N VAL A 121 24.08 -4.95 -2.21
CA VAL A 121 24.49 -5.01 -3.62
C VAL A 121 24.71 -3.61 -4.21
N LYS A 122 23.82 -2.66 -3.89
CA LYS A 122 23.90 -1.28 -4.37
C LYS A 122 24.98 -0.44 -3.69
N ASN A 123 25.56 -0.92 -2.59
CA ASN A 123 26.55 -0.22 -1.79
C ASN A 123 26.09 1.17 -1.31
N VAL A 124 24.82 1.28 -0.90
CA VAL A 124 24.21 2.51 -0.35
C VAL A 124 24.09 2.43 1.17
N SER A 125 24.28 3.57 1.85
CA SER A 125 24.35 3.62 3.32
C SER A 125 22.99 3.52 4.01
N PHE A 126 21.89 3.81 3.31
CA PHE A 126 20.52 3.80 3.83
C PHE A 126 19.59 3.00 2.92
N LEU A 127 18.43 2.61 3.44
CA LEU A 127 17.38 1.99 2.65
C LEU A 127 16.55 3.09 1.99
N ASP A 128 16.85 3.38 0.73
CA ASP A 128 16.01 4.24 -0.10
C ASP A 128 14.90 3.41 -0.77
N GLU A 129 13.95 4.10 -1.42
CA GLU A 129 12.90 3.45 -2.21
C GLU A 129 13.46 2.38 -3.15
N GLU A 130 14.61 2.64 -3.75
CA GLU A 130 15.26 1.81 -4.74
C GLU A 130 15.82 0.49 -4.20
N CYS A 131 16.00 0.36 -2.89
CA CYS A 131 16.33 -0.90 -2.24
C CYS A 131 15.12 -1.84 -2.17
N PHE A 132 13.91 -1.31 -2.01
CA PHE A 132 12.72 -2.13 -1.83
C PHE A 132 12.33 -2.88 -3.11
N PRO A 133 11.99 -4.18 -3.01
CA PRO A 133 11.50 -4.94 -4.15
C PRO A 133 10.17 -4.34 -4.64
N THR A 134 9.85 -4.61 -5.91
CA THR A 134 8.52 -4.35 -6.46
C THR A 134 7.69 -5.61 -6.25
N ILE A 135 6.54 -5.51 -5.57
CA ILE A 135 5.65 -6.66 -5.38
C ILE A 135 4.52 -6.58 -6.38
N MET A 136 4.28 -7.69 -7.07
CA MET A 136 3.17 -7.87 -7.99
C MET A 136 2.27 -9.00 -7.50
N LEU A 137 0.95 -8.75 -7.52
CA LEU A 137 -0.06 -9.75 -7.13
C LEU A 137 -0.15 -10.86 -8.18
N ASN A 138 -0.14 -10.50 -9.46
CA ASN A 138 0.06 -11.41 -10.58
C ASN A 138 1.26 -11.00 -11.44
N LYS A 139 1.89 -11.96 -12.12
CA LYS A 139 3.01 -11.71 -13.03
C LYS A 139 2.67 -10.74 -14.17
N ASP A 140 1.39 -10.66 -14.54
CA ASP A 140 0.89 -9.83 -15.62
C ASP A 140 0.45 -8.44 -15.15
N ASP A 141 0.44 -8.20 -13.83
CA ASP A 141 0.06 -6.90 -13.23
C ASP A 141 1.17 -5.85 -13.33
N TYR A 142 2.20 -6.07 -14.18
CA TYR A 142 3.29 -5.12 -14.34
C TYR A 142 2.75 -3.83 -14.95
N PHE A 143 2.55 -2.84 -14.09
CA PHE A 143 2.03 -1.53 -14.46
C PHE A 143 3.17 -0.52 -14.55
N ASP A 144 3.68 -0.29 -15.77
CA ASP A 144 4.82 0.62 -15.99
C ASP A 144 4.42 2.08 -16.23
N LYS A 145 3.22 2.49 -15.83
CA LYS A 145 2.72 3.85 -16.01
C LYS A 145 2.59 4.54 -14.66
N ASN A 146 2.68 5.86 -14.65
CA ASN A 146 2.36 6.66 -13.46
C ASN A 146 0.89 7.05 -13.55
N PHE A 147 0.11 6.83 -12.49
CA PHE A 147 -1.23 7.42 -12.44
C PHE A 147 -1.15 8.95 -12.51
N HIS A 148 -2.24 9.58 -12.96
CA HIS A 148 -2.29 11.03 -13.08
C HIS A 148 -1.83 11.70 -11.77
N PRO A 149 -0.92 12.68 -11.81
CA PRO A 149 -0.47 13.33 -10.59
C PRO A 149 -1.58 14.22 -10.01
N ILE A 150 -1.53 14.42 -8.69
CA ILE A 150 -2.21 15.56 -8.06
C ILE A 150 -1.23 16.73 -8.17
N LEU A 151 -1.58 17.79 -8.89
CA LEU A 151 -0.65 18.90 -9.11
C LEU A 151 -0.54 19.79 -7.86
N ASP A 152 -1.68 20.26 -7.35
CA ASP A 152 -1.67 21.10 -6.15
C ASP A 152 -1.37 20.29 -4.89
N PRO A 153 -0.96 20.95 -3.79
CA PRO A 153 -0.86 20.30 -2.49
C PRO A 153 -2.18 19.66 -2.06
N ILE A 154 -2.11 18.49 -1.42
CA ILE A 154 -3.31 17.80 -0.91
C ILE A 154 -3.78 18.53 0.35
N GLY A 155 -2.85 18.87 1.25
CA GLY A 155 -3.16 19.63 2.47
C GLY A 155 -4.17 18.89 3.34
N PHE A 156 -5.31 19.52 3.62
CA PHE A 156 -6.37 18.89 4.39
C PHE A 156 -7.27 18.00 3.53
N TYR A 157 -7.39 16.74 3.93
CA TYR A 157 -8.18 15.72 3.26
C TYR A 157 -9.28 15.24 4.21
N GLN A 158 -10.55 15.47 3.87
CA GLN A 158 -11.67 15.00 4.69
C GLN A 158 -12.29 13.73 4.10
N ILE A 159 -12.56 12.72 4.93
CA ILE A 159 -13.33 11.54 4.52
C ILE A 159 -14.74 11.67 5.10
N VAL A 160 -15.76 11.49 4.26
CA VAL A 160 -17.17 11.67 4.63
C VAL A 160 -18.00 10.44 4.27
N PRO A 161 -19.02 10.08 5.07
CA PRO A 161 -19.81 8.87 4.85
C PRO A 161 -20.92 9.05 3.79
N ASP A 162 -21.38 10.28 3.58
CA ASP A 162 -22.58 10.56 2.78
C ASP A 162 -22.56 11.97 2.17
N LEU A 163 -23.63 12.28 1.42
CA LEU A 163 -23.80 13.55 0.72
C LEU A 163 -24.10 14.74 1.63
N PHE A 164 -24.66 14.51 2.82
CA PHE A 164 -24.89 15.58 3.78
C PHE A 164 -23.54 16.11 4.26
N TRP A 165 -22.66 15.21 4.71
CA TRP A 165 -21.31 15.58 5.14
C TRP A 165 -20.46 16.11 4.00
N LEU A 166 -20.59 15.57 2.79
CA LEU A 166 -19.91 16.09 1.61
C LEU A 166 -20.25 17.57 1.37
N LYS A 167 -21.54 17.92 1.29
CA LYS A 167 -21.99 19.31 1.11
C LYS A 167 -21.48 20.19 2.26
N TYR A 168 -21.68 19.73 3.49
CA TYR A 168 -21.29 20.45 4.69
C TYR A 168 -19.80 20.84 4.72
N VAL A 169 -18.88 19.91 4.44
CA VAL A 169 -17.44 20.22 4.51
C VAL A 169 -16.95 21.03 3.30
N ILE A 170 -17.62 20.91 2.16
CA ILE A 170 -17.37 21.74 0.98
C ILE A 170 -17.74 23.20 1.28
N ASP A 171 -18.89 23.44 1.92
CA ASP A 171 -19.34 24.78 2.32
C ASP A 171 -18.38 25.44 3.32
N LEU A 172 -17.67 24.64 4.12
CA LEU A 172 -16.61 25.08 5.03
C LEU A 172 -15.26 25.31 4.34
N GLY A 173 -15.14 25.04 3.04
CA GLY A 173 -13.96 25.31 2.21
C GLY A 173 -12.99 24.14 2.06
N VAL A 174 -13.38 22.89 2.38
CA VAL A 174 -12.53 21.72 2.13
C VAL A 174 -12.40 21.45 0.63
N LYS A 175 -11.16 21.24 0.15
CA LYS A 175 -10.84 21.07 -1.28
C LYS A 175 -10.50 19.66 -1.72
N VAL A 176 -10.18 18.76 -0.79
CA VAL A 176 -9.96 17.34 -1.07
C VAL A 176 -10.86 16.52 -0.15
N VAL A 177 -11.76 15.75 -0.75
CA VAL A 177 -12.75 14.96 -0.01
C VAL A 177 -12.76 13.54 -0.55
N GLN A 178 -13.00 12.55 0.32
CA GLN A 178 -13.34 11.19 -0.09
C GLN A 178 -14.74 10.85 0.36
N LEU A 179 -15.56 10.40 -0.58
CA LEU A 179 -16.87 9.85 -0.29
C LEU A 179 -16.73 8.35 -0.02
N ARG A 180 -16.99 7.95 1.22
CA ARG A 180 -16.84 6.58 1.70
C ARG A 180 -18.17 6.02 2.20
N ILE A 181 -18.93 5.47 1.27
CA ILE A 181 -20.23 4.86 1.54
C ILE A 181 -20.03 3.40 1.97
N LYS A 182 -20.68 3.01 3.05
CA LYS A 182 -20.68 1.64 3.57
C LYS A 182 -22.10 1.14 3.76
N ASP A 183 -22.26 -0.19 3.77
CA ASP A 183 -23.46 -0.86 4.24
C ASP A 183 -24.74 -0.43 3.48
N GLU A 184 -24.60 -0.18 2.17
CA GLU A 184 -25.71 0.23 1.30
C GLU A 184 -25.80 -0.63 0.01
N PRO A 185 -27.01 -0.85 -0.53
CA PRO A 185 -27.20 -1.48 -1.83
C PRO A 185 -26.51 -0.70 -2.97
N ILE A 186 -26.00 -1.43 -3.96
CA ILE A 186 -25.20 -0.86 -5.05
C ILE A 186 -25.94 0.23 -5.84
N GLU A 187 -27.26 0.14 -5.98
CA GLU A 187 -28.07 1.14 -6.69
C GLU A 187 -28.06 2.48 -5.95
N LYS A 188 -28.17 2.45 -4.62
CA LYS A 188 -28.10 3.67 -3.78
C LYS A 188 -26.69 4.25 -3.74
N VAL A 189 -25.69 3.37 -3.72
CA VAL A 189 -24.27 3.77 -3.80
C VAL A 189 -24.01 4.50 -5.12
N GLU A 190 -24.50 3.97 -6.23
CA GLU A 190 -24.35 4.58 -7.56
C GLU A 190 -25.01 5.96 -7.63
N GLU A 191 -26.25 6.10 -7.17
CA GLU A 191 -26.95 7.40 -7.11
C GLU A 191 -26.14 8.44 -6.30
N LYS A 192 -25.65 8.03 -5.13
CA LYS A 192 -24.85 8.90 -4.25
C LYS A 192 -23.50 9.27 -4.85
N ILE A 193 -22.81 8.33 -5.49
CA ILE A 193 -21.53 8.63 -6.17
C ILE A 193 -21.75 9.63 -7.31
N LYS A 194 -22.78 9.40 -8.13
CA LYS A 194 -23.14 10.30 -9.22
C LYS A 194 -23.44 11.72 -8.72
N GLU A 195 -24.28 11.86 -7.69
CA GLU A 195 -24.59 13.17 -7.10
C GLU A 195 -23.36 13.80 -6.44
N GLY A 196 -22.57 13.01 -5.70
CA GLY A 196 -21.36 13.49 -5.03
C GLY A 196 -20.34 14.08 -6.00
N ILE A 197 -20.09 13.39 -7.12
CA ILE A 197 -19.21 13.89 -8.19
C ILE A 197 -19.77 15.17 -8.80
N HIS A 198 -21.09 15.26 -9.01
CA HIS A 198 -21.72 16.47 -9.52
C HIS A 198 -21.51 17.67 -8.58
N ILE A 199 -21.76 17.50 -7.28
CA ILE A 199 -21.55 18.53 -6.25
C ILE A 199 -20.09 18.96 -6.21
N ALA A 200 -19.16 18.01 -6.22
CA ALA A 200 -17.74 18.31 -6.14
C ALA A 200 -17.25 19.12 -7.35
N ASN A 201 -17.69 18.76 -8.56
CA ASN A 201 -17.36 19.47 -9.79
C ASN A 201 -17.89 20.91 -9.79
N GLN A 202 -19.09 21.15 -9.27
CA GLN A 202 -19.66 22.50 -9.15
C GLN A 202 -18.89 23.41 -8.18
N ASN A 203 -18.17 22.83 -7.23
CA ASN A 203 -17.48 23.55 -6.15
C ASN A 203 -15.94 23.53 -6.27
N ASP A 204 -15.42 23.01 -7.39
CA ASP A 204 -13.98 22.81 -7.63
C ASP A 204 -13.31 22.02 -6.49
N VAL A 205 -13.90 20.86 -6.18
CA VAL A 205 -13.46 19.95 -5.11
C VAL A 205 -12.95 18.65 -5.72
N LYS A 206 -11.79 18.21 -5.25
CA LYS A 206 -11.15 16.96 -5.65
C LYS A 206 -11.79 15.80 -4.89
N LEU A 207 -12.83 15.21 -5.49
CA LEU A 207 -13.54 14.08 -4.89
C LEU A 207 -12.92 12.73 -5.27
N PHE A 208 -12.48 11.99 -4.26
CA PHE A 208 -12.12 10.59 -4.38
C PHE A 208 -13.31 9.68 -4.01
N VAL A 209 -13.62 8.72 -4.87
CA VAL A 209 -14.60 7.66 -4.56
C VAL A 209 -13.84 6.52 -3.87
N ASN A 210 -14.33 6.07 -2.71
CA ASN A 210 -13.73 4.92 -2.02
C ASN A 210 -14.23 3.60 -2.64
N ASP A 211 -13.33 2.65 -2.91
CA ASP A 211 -13.53 1.26 -3.35
C ASP A 211 -14.21 1.06 -4.73
N TYR A 212 -15.27 1.81 -5.04
CA TYR A 212 -16.11 1.65 -6.24
C TYR A 212 -15.47 2.20 -7.54
N TRP A 213 -14.34 1.62 -7.95
CA TRP A 213 -13.56 2.09 -9.11
C TRP A 213 -14.35 2.08 -10.43
N GLN A 214 -15.22 1.08 -10.67
CA GLN A 214 -16.05 1.06 -11.88
C GLN A 214 -17.02 2.25 -11.93
N LEU A 215 -17.60 2.62 -10.78
CA LEU A 215 -18.49 3.78 -10.69
C LEU A 215 -17.70 5.10 -10.81
N ALA A 216 -16.49 5.15 -10.26
CA ALA A 216 -15.59 6.28 -10.43
C ALA A 216 -15.25 6.51 -11.92
N ILE A 217 -15.02 5.45 -12.69
CA ILE A 217 -14.82 5.52 -14.15
C ILE A 217 -16.11 5.98 -14.84
N LYS A 218 -17.23 5.28 -14.58
CA LYS A 218 -18.54 5.53 -15.23
C LYS A 218 -18.97 6.99 -15.10
N TYR A 219 -18.77 7.59 -13.94
CA TYR A 219 -19.15 8.97 -13.64
C TYR A 219 -18.01 9.98 -13.70
N LYS A 220 -16.82 9.58 -14.16
CA LYS A 220 -15.66 10.45 -14.38
C LYS A 220 -15.27 11.23 -13.11
N ALA A 221 -15.09 10.52 -12.00
CA ALA A 221 -14.62 11.09 -10.75
C ALA A 221 -13.24 11.77 -10.91
N TYR A 222 -12.84 12.61 -9.94
CA TYR A 222 -11.47 13.14 -9.93
C TYR A 222 -10.43 12.04 -9.64
N GLY A 223 -10.80 11.07 -8.80
CA GLY A 223 -9.99 9.89 -8.52
C GLY A 223 -10.74 8.82 -7.73
N VAL A 224 -10.07 7.70 -7.51
CA VAL A 224 -10.50 6.58 -6.67
C VAL A 224 -9.49 6.34 -5.57
N HIS A 225 -9.97 5.92 -4.39
CA HIS A 225 -9.14 5.44 -3.29
C HIS A 225 -9.43 3.96 -3.06
N LEU A 226 -8.40 3.12 -3.04
CA LEU A 226 -8.51 1.67 -2.90
C LEU A 226 -7.77 1.16 -1.67
N GLY A 227 -8.41 0.24 -0.95
CA GLY A 227 -7.76 -0.62 0.04
C GLY A 227 -6.99 -1.77 -0.63
N GLN A 228 -6.20 -2.50 0.16
CA GLN A 228 -5.39 -3.62 -0.35
C GLN A 228 -6.22 -4.78 -0.90
N GLU A 229 -7.38 -5.02 -0.32
CA GLU A 229 -8.30 -6.04 -0.84
C GLU A 229 -8.89 -5.61 -2.20
N ASP A 230 -9.27 -4.33 -2.34
CA ASP A 230 -9.82 -3.80 -3.58
C ASP A 230 -8.80 -3.80 -4.73
N LEU A 231 -7.49 -3.73 -4.42
CA LEU A 231 -6.42 -3.85 -5.41
C LEU A 231 -6.40 -5.22 -6.11
N LYS A 232 -6.87 -6.29 -5.46
CA LYS A 232 -6.83 -7.65 -6.01
C LYS A 232 -7.78 -7.80 -7.21
N ASP A 233 -8.88 -7.05 -7.22
CA ASP A 233 -9.93 -7.14 -8.24
C ASP A 233 -9.97 -5.93 -9.19
N ALA A 234 -9.14 -4.91 -8.95
CA ALA A 234 -9.14 -3.67 -9.73
C ALA A 234 -8.41 -3.80 -11.07
N ASN A 235 -9.03 -3.33 -12.15
CA ASN A 235 -8.33 -3.20 -13.44
C ASN A 235 -7.58 -1.86 -13.53
N PHE A 236 -6.28 -1.87 -13.21
CA PHE A 236 -5.45 -0.66 -13.21
C PHE A 236 -5.35 0.03 -14.58
N ASN A 237 -5.40 -0.73 -15.68
CA ASN A 237 -5.38 -0.16 -17.02
C ASN A 237 -6.67 0.62 -17.33
N GLU A 238 -7.82 0.12 -16.91
CA GLU A 238 -9.10 0.84 -17.07
C GLU A 238 -9.14 2.12 -16.22
N ILE A 239 -8.72 2.05 -14.95
CA ILE A 239 -8.63 3.23 -14.06
C ILE A 239 -7.69 4.28 -14.67
N PHE A 240 -6.53 3.85 -15.16
CA PHE A 240 -5.56 4.74 -15.80
C PHE A 240 -6.09 5.36 -17.09
N ASN A 241 -6.66 4.55 -17.99
CA ASN A 241 -7.17 5.01 -19.29
C ASN A 241 -8.37 5.96 -19.12
N ALA A 242 -9.13 5.84 -18.03
CA ALA A 242 -10.20 6.77 -17.65
C ALA A 242 -9.68 8.14 -17.16
N GLY A 243 -8.36 8.29 -16.98
CA GLY A 243 -7.74 9.52 -16.51
C GLY A 243 -7.86 9.75 -15.00
N LEU A 244 -8.23 8.72 -14.24
CA LEU A 244 -8.43 8.84 -12.79
C LEU A 244 -7.09 8.92 -12.04
N ARG A 245 -7.14 9.61 -10.91
CA ARG A 245 -6.11 9.53 -9.87
C ARG A 245 -6.35 8.33 -8.98
N LEU A 246 -5.28 7.70 -8.51
CA LEU A 246 -5.33 6.56 -7.62
C LEU A 246 -4.71 6.92 -6.26
N GLY A 247 -5.48 6.73 -5.19
CA GLY A 247 -4.97 6.66 -3.82
C GLY A 247 -4.95 5.22 -3.34
N VAL A 248 -3.89 4.82 -2.63
CA VAL A 248 -3.77 3.45 -2.09
C VAL A 248 -3.57 3.50 -0.59
N SER A 249 -4.39 2.78 0.18
CA SER A 249 -4.17 2.58 1.62
C SER A 249 -2.95 1.69 1.87
N THR A 250 -2.10 2.05 2.83
CA THR A 250 -0.87 1.33 3.16
C THR A 250 -0.58 1.39 4.65
N HIS A 251 -0.28 0.24 5.25
CA HIS A 251 -0.14 0.05 6.69
C HIS A 251 1.14 -0.68 7.09
N CYS A 252 1.91 -1.21 6.13
CA CYS A 252 3.12 -1.97 6.40
C CYS A 252 4.11 -1.95 5.22
N TYR A 253 5.27 -2.60 5.38
CA TYR A 253 6.32 -2.63 4.36
C TYR A 253 5.90 -3.42 3.12
N HIS A 254 5.20 -4.53 3.31
CA HIS A 254 4.61 -5.35 2.25
C HIS A 254 3.63 -4.54 1.39
N GLU A 255 2.67 -3.88 2.03
CA GLU A 255 1.66 -3.10 1.31
C GLU A 255 2.29 -1.89 0.61
N LEU A 256 3.34 -1.32 1.19
CA LEU A 256 4.08 -0.24 0.56
C LEU A 256 4.80 -0.69 -0.71
N ALA A 257 5.38 -1.89 -0.69
CA ALA A 257 6.03 -2.46 -1.87
C ALA A 257 5.02 -2.79 -3.00
N ILE A 258 3.79 -3.16 -2.66
CA ILE A 258 2.67 -3.27 -3.62
C ILE A 258 2.30 -1.87 -4.15
N ALA A 259 2.03 -0.92 -3.27
CA ALA A 259 1.62 0.43 -3.65
C ALA A 259 2.66 1.09 -4.57
N LYS A 260 3.95 0.91 -4.29
CA LYS A 260 5.05 1.40 -5.14
C LYS A 260 4.98 0.84 -6.57
N CYS A 261 4.63 -0.45 -6.74
CA CYS A 261 4.49 -1.05 -8.06
C CYS A 261 3.44 -0.32 -8.91
N LEU A 262 2.36 0.13 -8.28
CA LEU A 262 1.24 0.78 -8.97
C LEU A 262 1.52 2.25 -9.33
N ARG A 263 2.54 2.86 -8.73
CA ARG A 263 2.88 4.30 -8.89
C ARG A 263 1.63 5.19 -8.77
N PRO A 264 0.90 5.11 -7.64
CA PRO A 264 -0.35 5.82 -7.45
C PRO A 264 -0.11 7.33 -7.36
N SER A 265 -1.19 8.09 -7.50
CA SER A 265 -1.18 9.54 -7.33
C SER A 265 -0.80 9.95 -5.91
N TYR A 266 -1.13 9.12 -4.92
CA TYR A 266 -0.64 9.21 -3.54
C TYR A 266 -0.79 7.87 -2.79
N ILE A 267 -0.03 7.73 -1.71
CA ILE A 267 -0.12 6.64 -0.74
C ILE A 267 -0.73 7.19 0.55
N ALA A 268 -1.81 6.59 1.04
CA ALA A 268 -2.37 6.88 2.35
C ALA A 268 -1.70 5.98 3.40
N PHE A 269 -0.83 6.55 4.22
CA PHE A 269 -0.04 5.81 5.19
C PHE A 269 -0.62 5.93 6.60
N GLY A 270 -0.95 4.79 7.21
CA GLY A 270 -1.54 4.76 8.55
C GLY A 270 -1.74 3.36 9.12
N PRO A 271 -2.33 3.23 10.31
CA PRO A 271 -2.72 4.32 11.19
C PRO A 271 -1.48 4.97 11.82
N ILE A 272 -1.38 6.31 11.85
CA ILE A 272 -0.25 6.98 12.51
C ILE A 272 -0.35 6.88 14.03
N PHE A 273 -1.56 7.05 14.55
CA PHE A 273 -1.90 6.96 15.97
C PHE A 273 -3.02 5.94 16.19
N PRO A 274 -3.27 5.48 17.44
CA PRO A 274 -4.38 4.58 17.75
C PRO A 274 -5.72 5.08 17.19
N THR A 275 -6.52 4.17 16.61
CA THR A 275 -7.82 4.48 16.04
C THR A 275 -8.80 3.32 16.25
N THR A 276 -10.09 3.63 16.32
CA THR A 276 -11.18 2.66 16.55
C THR A 276 -12.11 2.48 15.34
N LEU A 277 -11.88 3.21 14.24
CA LEU A 277 -12.81 3.28 13.09
C LEU A 277 -12.80 2.04 12.19
N LYS A 278 -11.79 1.19 12.32
CA LYS A 278 -11.68 -0.11 11.68
C LYS A 278 -11.02 -1.00 12.72
N ASN A 279 -11.55 -2.21 12.94
CA ASN A 279 -10.80 -3.27 13.61
C ASN A 279 -9.59 -3.53 12.70
N MET A 280 -8.48 -2.85 13.00
CA MET A 280 -7.25 -2.98 12.27
C MET A 280 -6.31 -3.81 13.09
N ASP A 281 -5.83 -4.85 12.46
CA ASP A 281 -4.77 -5.72 12.93
C ASP A 281 -3.39 -5.01 12.97
N PHE A 282 -3.33 -3.78 12.45
CA PHE A 282 -2.11 -2.96 12.40
C PHE A 282 -1.92 -2.11 13.65
N MET A 283 -0.71 -2.16 14.19
CA MET A 283 -0.27 -1.23 15.23
C MET A 283 -0.10 0.19 14.66
N PRO A 284 -0.21 1.23 15.52
CA PRO A 284 0.15 2.59 15.14
C PRO A 284 1.58 2.67 14.63
N GLN A 285 1.76 3.22 13.43
CA GLN A 285 3.05 3.34 12.74
C GLN A 285 3.93 4.43 13.37
N GLY A 286 3.32 5.45 13.97
CA GLY A 286 4.00 6.56 14.60
C GLY A 286 4.67 7.53 13.62
N VAL A 287 5.07 8.69 14.17
CA VAL A 287 5.61 9.81 13.40
C VAL A 287 7.02 9.52 12.86
N ASN A 288 7.81 8.70 13.56
CA ASN A 288 9.18 8.39 13.15
C ASN A 288 9.22 7.58 11.86
N LEU A 289 8.39 6.53 11.76
CA LEU A 289 8.29 5.72 10.55
C LEU A 289 7.68 6.52 9.40
N LEU A 290 6.65 7.34 9.69
CA LEU A 290 6.11 8.27 8.70
C LEU A 290 7.18 9.21 8.14
N ASN A 291 7.97 9.86 9.00
CA ASN A 291 9.06 10.75 8.58
C ASN A 291 10.14 10.03 7.75
N TYR A 292 10.45 8.77 8.11
CA TYR A 292 11.33 7.94 7.30
C TYR A 292 10.75 7.75 5.88
N TRP A 293 9.48 7.39 5.75
CA TRP A 293 8.87 7.20 4.43
C TRP A 293 8.76 8.46 3.61
N VAL A 294 8.35 9.58 4.22
CA VAL A 294 8.26 10.88 3.53
C VAL A 294 9.60 11.27 2.91
N ARG A 295 10.72 10.95 3.58
CA ARG A 295 12.07 11.27 3.09
C ARG A 295 12.60 10.31 2.03
N ASN A 296 12.11 9.07 2.01
CA ASN A 296 12.72 8.01 1.21
C ASN A 296 11.86 7.56 0.03
N LEU A 297 10.61 7.99 -0.08
CA LEU A 297 9.70 7.66 -1.18
C LEU A 297 9.49 8.85 -2.11
N ARG A 298 9.41 8.58 -3.41
CA ARG A 298 9.05 9.57 -4.44
C ARG A 298 7.54 9.83 -4.50
N SER A 299 6.73 8.90 -4.02
CA SER A 299 5.26 9.01 -4.02
C SER A 299 4.78 10.05 -3.01
N LYS A 300 3.71 10.79 -3.35
CA LYS A 300 3.06 11.67 -2.37
C LYS A 300 2.48 10.85 -1.21
N ILE A 301 2.71 11.29 0.02
CA ILE A 301 2.19 10.61 1.22
C ILE A 301 1.09 11.44 1.88
N VAL A 302 -0.04 10.80 2.13
CA VAL A 302 -1.14 11.32 2.95
C VAL A 302 -1.17 10.54 4.26
N ALA A 303 -0.95 11.20 5.39
CA ALA A 303 -1.03 10.54 6.69
C ALA A 303 -2.48 10.35 7.12
N ILE A 304 -2.80 9.18 7.69
CA ILE A 304 -4.15 8.85 8.18
C ILE A 304 -4.10 8.03 9.48
N GLY A 305 -5.18 8.11 10.27
CA GLY A 305 -5.41 7.23 11.42
C GLY A 305 -5.02 7.87 12.76
N GLY A 306 -6.03 8.11 13.59
CA GLY A 306 -5.89 8.68 14.93
C GLY A 306 -5.39 10.13 14.97
N ILE A 307 -5.38 10.83 13.82
CA ILE A 307 -4.94 12.23 13.73
C ILE A 307 -6.06 13.16 14.20
N ASN A 308 -5.73 14.10 15.09
CA ASN A 308 -6.60 15.11 15.65
C ASN A 308 -5.82 16.42 15.89
N LEU A 309 -6.49 17.48 16.35
CA LEU A 309 -5.87 18.80 16.54
C LEU A 309 -4.73 18.82 17.56
N LEU A 310 -4.69 17.86 18.50
CA LEU A 310 -3.63 17.78 19.51
C LEU A 310 -2.33 17.20 18.94
N ASN A 311 -2.40 16.39 17.88
CA ASN A 311 -1.24 15.67 17.35
C ASN A 311 -0.89 16.02 15.90
N VAL A 312 -1.77 16.73 15.17
CA VAL A 312 -1.58 17.07 13.75
C VAL A 312 -0.27 17.81 13.47
N ASP A 313 0.19 18.69 14.37
CA ASP A 313 1.43 19.44 14.18
C ASP A 313 2.67 18.52 14.12
N SER A 314 2.64 17.39 14.83
CA SER A 314 3.71 16.39 14.75
C SER A 314 3.75 15.66 13.42
N VAL A 315 2.60 15.49 12.78
CA VAL A 315 2.45 14.89 11.45
C VAL A 315 2.90 15.88 10.38
N ILE A 316 2.47 17.15 10.46
CA ILE A 316 2.87 18.21 9.53
C ILE A 316 4.39 18.33 9.45
N ARG A 317 5.08 18.32 10.60
CA ARG A 317 6.55 18.43 10.67
C ARG A 317 7.32 17.32 9.94
N THR A 318 6.67 16.21 9.59
CA THR A 318 7.30 15.15 8.80
C THR A 318 7.45 15.51 7.32
N GLY A 319 6.70 16.51 6.83
CA GLY A 319 6.69 16.90 5.41
C GLY A 319 5.69 16.10 4.56
N VAL A 320 4.67 15.48 5.16
CA VAL A 320 3.59 14.82 4.40
C VAL A 320 2.95 15.78 3.40
N ASN A 321 2.44 15.24 2.30
CA ASN A 321 1.75 16.02 1.28
C ASN A 321 0.27 16.29 1.61
N GLY A 322 -0.30 15.52 2.55
CA GLY A 322 -1.64 15.74 3.07
C GLY A 322 -1.94 14.98 4.36
N ILE A 323 -3.05 15.33 4.99
CA ILE A 323 -3.54 14.74 6.24
C ILE A 323 -5.00 14.38 6.07
N ALA A 324 -5.30 13.08 6.17
CA ALA A 324 -6.66 12.56 6.08
C ALA A 324 -7.27 12.32 7.47
N VAL A 325 -8.49 12.82 7.67
CA VAL A 325 -9.24 12.64 8.92
C VAL A 325 -10.67 12.16 8.66
N ILE A 326 -11.21 11.42 9.64
CA ILE A 326 -12.60 10.97 9.68
C ILE A 326 -13.21 11.49 11.00
N SER A 327 -12.95 10.78 12.10
CA SER A 327 -13.62 10.98 13.38
C SER A 327 -13.33 12.32 14.05
N ALA A 328 -12.15 12.93 13.80
CA ALA A 328 -11.81 14.22 14.39
C ALA A 328 -12.83 15.31 14.02
N VAL A 329 -13.36 15.29 12.80
CA VAL A 329 -14.42 16.19 12.35
C VAL A 329 -15.80 15.60 12.65
N LEU A 330 -16.06 14.37 12.19
CA LEU A 330 -17.41 13.77 12.25
C LEU A 330 -17.95 13.59 13.67
N ASN A 331 -17.07 13.37 14.66
CA ASN A 331 -17.46 13.15 16.05
C ASN A 331 -17.27 14.41 16.93
N SER A 332 -16.93 15.56 16.34
CA SER A 332 -16.77 16.81 17.07
C SER A 332 -18.12 17.40 17.47
N LYS A 333 -18.20 18.07 18.63
CA LYS A 333 -19.35 18.92 18.99
C LYS A 333 -19.42 20.19 18.14
N HIS A 334 -18.29 20.60 17.58
CA HIS A 334 -18.15 21.77 16.71
C HIS A 334 -17.37 21.36 15.44
N PRO A 335 -18.00 20.61 14.51
CA PRO A 335 -17.33 20.12 13.30
C PRO A 335 -16.80 21.25 12.41
N ASP A 336 -17.49 22.37 12.37
CA ASP A 336 -17.10 23.62 11.69
C ASP A 336 -15.75 24.15 12.21
N ASN A 337 -15.64 24.39 13.52
CA ASN A 337 -14.41 24.91 14.13
C ASN A 337 -13.23 23.96 13.89
N VAL A 338 -13.45 22.65 14.08
CA VAL A 338 -12.39 21.66 13.86
C VAL A 338 -11.96 21.62 12.40
N THR A 339 -12.90 21.70 11.46
CA THR A 339 -12.61 21.75 10.02
C THR A 339 -11.78 22.99 9.68
N TYR A 340 -12.16 24.17 10.18
CA TYR A 340 -11.40 25.40 9.95
C TYR A 340 -9.98 25.30 10.51
N GLU A 341 -9.80 24.78 11.73
CA GLU A 341 -8.47 24.61 12.31
C GLU A 341 -7.58 23.67 11.49
N PHE A 342 -8.12 22.55 11.00
CA PHE A 342 -7.38 21.67 10.11
C PHE A 342 -6.99 22.35 8.80
N ILE A 343 -7.92 23.09 8.17
CA ILE A 343 -7.63 23.87 6.97
C ILE A 343 -6.49 24.85 7.24
N GLN A 344 -6.53 25.61 8.33
CA GLN A 344 -5.48 26.58 8.66
C GLN A 344 -4.13 25.91 8.93
N LYS A 345 -4.08 24.87 9.75
CA LYS A 345 -2.84 24.16 10.06
C LYS A 345 -2.22 23.52 8.81
N CYS A 346 -3.05 22.89 7.97
CA CYS A 346 -2.58 22.23 6.75
C CYS A 346 -2.15 23.20 5.64
N LYS A 347 -2.39 24.52 5.75
CA LYS A 347 -1.82 25.50 4.80
C LYS A 347 -0.29 25.41 4.73
N SER A 348 0.36 25.10 5.85
CA SER A 348 1.82 24.91 5.91
C SER A 348 2.34 23.68 5.16
N ILE A 349 1.46 22.78 4.72
CA ILE A 349 1.82 21.67 3.82
C ILE A 349 1.84 22.14 2.36
N CYS A 350 1.11 23.23 2.07
CA CYS A 350 0.91 23.75 0.73
C CYS A 350 2.03 24.69 0.24
N TYR A 351 2.96 25.04 1.12
CA TYR A 351 4.13 25.91 0.89
C TYR A 351 5.39 25.16 1.32
#